data_AF-A0A370KF61-F1
#
_entry.id   AF-A0A370KF61-F1
#
_cell.length_a   1.000
_cell.length_b   1.000
_cell.length_c   1.000
_cell.angle_alpha   90.00
_cell.angle_beta   90.00
_cell.angle_gamma   90.00
#
_symmetry.space_group_name_H-M   'P 1'
#
loop_
_entity.id
_entity.type
_entity.pdbx_description
1 polymer ?
#
loop_
_entity_poly.entity_id
_entity_poly.type
_entity_poly.pdbx_seq_one_letter_code
_entity_poly.pdbx_strand_id
1 'polypeptide(L)' 'MNRFEETRTAIFDQLRKLKADPSMPINLLEIGPSLVAAGYEQNEIVNTLFHLEEMGEIALMEGNRVRLKKPLD' A
#
# COMPACT_ATOMS: atom_id res chain seq x y z
N MET A 1 -18.88 1.25 1.75
CA MET A 1 -17.56 1.16 1.11
C MET A 1 -17.41 -0.26 0.59
N ASN A 2 -16.72 -0.51 -0.53
CA ASN A 2 -16.45 -1.89 -0.96
C ASN A 2 -15.11 -2.37 -0.35
N ARG A 3 -14.85 -3.68 -0.40
CA ARG A 3 -13.64 -4.26 0.20
C ARG A 3 -12.34 -3.67 -0.36
N PHE A 4 -12.32 -3.35 -1.66
CA PHE A 4 -11.18 -2.71 -2.30
C PHE A 4 -10.87 -1.33 -1.71
N GLU A 5 -11.86 -0.46 -1.57
CA GLU A 5 -11.70 0.90 -1.02
C GLU A 5 -11.27 0.87 0.46
N GLU A 6 -11.77 -0.10 1.23
CA GLU A 6 -11.34 -0.30 2.62
C GLU A 6 -9.86 -0.71 2.70
N THR A 7 -9.43 -1.68 1.89
CA THR A 7 -8.03 -2.12 1.83
C THR A 7 -7.13 -1.01 1.30
N ARG A 8 -7.56 -0.26 0.28
CA ARG A 8 -6.85 0.90 -0.28
C ARG A 8 -6.62 1.95 0.80
N THR A 9 -7.66 2.31 1.54
CA THR A 9 -7.58 3.27 2.65
C THR A 9 -6.60 2.79 3.71
N ALA A 10 -6.68 1.52 4.11
CA ALA A 10 -5.78 0.96 5.12
C ALA A 10 -4.31 0.95 4.68
N ILE A 11 -4.02 0.61 3.42
CA ILE A 11 -2.67 0.69 2.84
C ILE A 11 -2.15 2.12 2.90
N PHE A 12 -2.93 3.10 2.45
CA PHE A 12 -2.51 4.50 2.46
C PHE A 12 -2.31 5.04 3.88
N ASP A 13 -3.12 4.63 4.84
CA ASP A 13 -2.92 5.01 6.24
C ASP A 13 -1.61 4.45 6.81
N GLN A 14 -1.21 3.23 6.44
CA GLN A 14 0.09 2.69 6.82
C GLN A 14 1.24 3.46 6.14
N LEU A 15 1.10 3.79 4.86
CA LEU A 15 2.08 4.61 4.13
C LEU A 15 2.23 6.01 4.76
N ARG A 16 1.12 6.65 5.18
CA ARG A 16 1.16 7.93 5.91
C ARG A 16 1.87 7.80 7.25
N LYS A 17 1.58 6.75 8.03
CA LYS A 17 2.26 6.50 9.32
C LYS A 17 3.77 6.33 9.16
N LEU A 18 4.19 5.70 8.06
CA LEU A 18 5.59 5.51 7.70
C LEU A 18 6.21 6.73 7.00
N LYS A 19 5.45 7.82 6.85
CA LYS A 19 5.86 9.06 6.17
C LYS A 19 6.40 8.79 4.76
N ALA A 20 5.76 7.86 4.05
CA ALA A 20 6.09 7.55 2.67
C ALA A 20 5.97 8.80 1.81
N ASP A 21 6.94 9.01 0.92
CA ASP A 21 6.92 10.06 -0.08
C ASP A 21 7.52 9.54 -1.40
N PRO A 22 7.35 10.26 -2.53
CA PRO A 22 7.86 9.80 -3.83
C PRO A 22 9.37 9.58 -3.90
N SER A 23 10.16 10.16 -3.00
CA SER A 23 11.62 9.94 -2.89
C SER A 23 12.00 8.79 -1.95
N MET A 24 11.07 8.31 -1.12
CA MET A 24 11.32 7.29 -0.10
C MET A 24 10.44 6.04 -0.30
N PRO A 25 10.94 5.01 -1.03
CA PRO A 25 10.27 3.72 -1.12
C PRO A 25 10.19 3.03 0.24
N ILE A 26 9.03 2.45 0.54
CA ILE A 26 8.75 1.71 1.77
C ILE A 26 8.77 0.22 1.51
N ASN A 27 9.34 -0.57 2.43
CA ASN A 27 9.27 -2.02 2.36
C ASN A 27 7.86 -2.50 2.77
N LEU A 28 7.22 -3.31 1.92
CA LEU A 28 5.89 -3.86 2.16
C LEU A 28 5.86 -4.79 3.39
N LEU A 29 7.00 -5.30 3.86
CA LEU A 29 7.08 -6.04 5.14
C LEU A 29 6.78 -5.16 6.37
N GLU A 30 6.90 -3.83 6.25
CA GLU A 30 6.53 -2.89 7.31
C GLU A 30 5.00 -2.66 7.37
N ILE A 31 4.28 -3.04 6.31
CA ILE A 31 2.85 -2.74 6.11
C ILE A 31 2.01 -4.03 6.19
N GLY A 32 2.41 -5.06 5.43
CA GLY A 32 1.66 -6.29 5.24
C GLY A 32 1.24 -6.98 6.55
N PRO A 33 2.17 -7.24 7.50
CA PRO A 33 1.82 -7.86 8.78
C PRO A 33 0.78 -7.07 9.59
N SER A 34 0.87 -5.74 9.58
CA SER A 34 -0.08 -4.86 10.27
C SER A 34 -1.49 -4.93 9.65
N LEU A 35 -1.59 -5.05 8.33
CA LEU A 35 -2.87 -5.22 7.64
C LEU A 35 -3.45 -6.62 7.88
N VAL A 36 -2.63 -7.66 7.84
CA VAL A 36 -3.09 -9.03 8.16
C VAL A 36 -3.60 -9.10 9.61
N ALA A 37 -2.87 -8.50 10.56
CA ALA A 37 -3.31 -8.41 11.95
C ALA A 37 -4.62 -7.60 12.13
N ALA A 38 -4.92 -6.68 11.21
CA ALA A 38 -6.17 -5.93 11.17
C ALA A 38 -7.32 -6.68 10.46
N GLY A 39 -7.11 -7.91 10.00
CA GLY A 39 -8.14 -8.75 9.38
C GLY A 39 -8.27 -8.59 7.86
N TYR A 40 -7.23 -8.08 7.18
CA TYR A 40 -7.14 -8.11 5.73
C TYR A 40 -6.46 -9.37 5.24
N GLU A 41 -7.05 -10.07 4.28
CA GLU A 41 -6.44 -11.27 3.70
C GLU A 41 -5.25 -10.88 2.82
N GLN A 42 -4.22 -11.73 2.78
CA GLN A 42 -3.02 -11.45 1.99
C GLN A 42 -3.34 -11.23 0.51
N ASN A 43 -4.24 -12.05 -0.06
CA ASN A 43 -4.65 -11.90 -1.46
C ASN A 43 -5.39 -10.58 -1.71
N GLU A 44 -6.19 -10.09 -0.74
CA GLU A 44 -6.86 -8.80 -0.85
C GLU A 44 -5.84 -7.65 -0.90
N ILE A 45 -4.86 -7.68 0.00
CA ILE A 45 -3.78 -6.67 0.06
C ILE A 45 -3.01 -6.66 -1.26
N VAL A 46 -2.58 -7.83 -1.74
CA VAL A 46 -1.80 -7.98 -2.97
C VAL A 46 -2.60 -7.51 -4.19
N ASN A 47 -3.86 -7.91 -4.32
CA ASN A 47 -4.71 -7.48 -5.43
C ASN A 47 -4.93 -5.96 -5.41
N THR A 48 -5.17 -5.37 -4.24
CA THR A 48 -5.29 -3.91 -4.11
C THR A 48 -4.00 -3.21 -4.50
N LEU A 49 -2.83 -3.70 -4.08
CA LEU A 49 -1.53 -3.13 -4.46
C LEU A 49 -1.33 -3.13 -5.99
N PHE A 50 -1.63 -4.24 -6.67
CA PHE A 50 -1.54 -4.30 -8.14
C PHE A 50 -2.49 -3.31 -8.80
N HIS A 51 -3.73 -3.19 -8.33
CA HIS A 51 -4.69 -2.25 -8.89
C HIS A 51 -4.24 -0.79 -8.69
N LEU A 52 -3.67 -0.45 -7.53
CA LEU A 52 -3.11 0.89 -7.28
C LEU A 52 -1.92 1.21 -8.18
N GLU A 53 -1.12 0.21 -8.54
CA GLU A 53 -0.05 0.37 -9.52
C GLU A 53 -0.60 0.63 -10.92
N GLU A 54 -1.61 -0.13 -11.36
CA GLU A 54 -2.33 0.05 -12.63
C GLU A 54 -2.98 1.45 -12.72
N MET A 55 -3.57 1.92 -11.62
CA MET A 55 -4.14 3.27 -11.49
C MET A 55 -3.07 4.37 -11.47
N GLY A 56 -1.78 4.02 -11.36
CA GLY A 56 -0.69 4.98 -11.33
C GLY A 56 -0.58 5.77 -10.04
N GLU A 57 -1.12 5.25 -8.93
CA GLU A 57 -0.99 5.87 -7.61
C GLU A 57 0.33 5.49 -6.93
N ILE A 58 0.77 4.25 -7.15
CA ILE A 58 2.03 3.71 -6.62
C ILE A 58 2.87 3.08 -7.74
N ALA A 59 4.11 2.76 -7.41
CA ALA A 59 4.99 1.88 -8.16
C ALA A 59 5.47 0.76 -7.22
N LEU A 60 5.24 -0.49 -7.61
CA LEU A 60 5.86 -1.64 -6.99
C LEU A 60 7.30 -1.75 -7.51
N MET A 61 8.21 -2.04 -6.60
CA MET A 61 9.65 -2.06 -6.86
C MET A 61 10.24 -3.38 -6.40
N GLU A 62 11.40 -3.72 -6.97
CA GLU A 62 12.19 -4.87 -6.52
C GLU A 62 12.48 -4.80 -5.01
N GLY A 63 12.71 -5.97 -4.40
CA GLY A 63 12.98 -6.08 -2.97
C GLY A 63 11.76 -5.83 -2.09
N ASN A 64 10.55 -6.11 -2.60
CA ASN A 64 9.27 -5.97 -1.90
C ASN A 64 9.00 -4.54 -1.43
N ARG A 65 9.25 -3.56 -2.30
CA ARG A 65 9.10 -2.14 -1.97
C ARG A 65 7.96 -1.50 -2.75
N VAL A 66 7.37 -0.47 -2.17
CA VAL A 66 6.36 0.38 -2.78
C VAL A 66 6.79 1.84 -2.70
N ARG A 67 6.61 2.58 -3.78
CA ARG A 67 6.87 4.02 -3.85
C ARG A 67 5.60 4.74 -4.29
N LEU A 68 5.28 5.85 -3.64
CA LEU A 68 4.20 6.72 -4.07
C LEU A 68 4.57 7.42 -5.38
N LYS A 69 3.66 7.49 -6.34
CA LYS A 69 3.86 8.29 -7.57
C LYS A 69 3.53 9.76 -7.37
N LYS A 70 2.75 10.10 -6.34
CA LYS A 70 2.42 11.46 -5.92
C LYS A 70 2.44 11.52 -4.38
N PRO A 71 2.80 12.66 -3.77
CA PRO A 71 2.64 12.84 -2.32
C PRO A 71 1.20 12.53 -1.90
N LEU A 72 1.05 11.97 -0.70
CA LEU A 72 -0.27 11.83 -0.09
C LEU A 72 -0.67 13.19 0.47
N ASP A 73 -1.82 13.70 0.01
CA ASP A 73 -2.46 14.88 0.60
C ASP A 73 -2.86 14.63 2.06
#